data_AF-H5YDX5-F1
#
_entry.id   AF-H5YDX5-F1
#
_cell.length_a   1.000
_cell.length_b   1.000
_cell.length_c   1.000
_cell.angle_alpha   90.00
_cell.angle_beta   90.00
_cell.angle_gamma   90.00
#
_symmetry.space_group_name_H-M   'P 1'
#
loop_
_entity.id
_entity.type
_entity.pdbx_description
1 polymer ?
#
loop_
_entity_poly.entity_id
_entity_poly.type
_entity_poly.pdbx_seq_one_letter_code
_entity_poly.pdbx_strand_id
1 'polypeptide(L)' 'MTGFEAKLERFECLATECELIAERANENDRQLYLRAGQRYRDLAKDMRELIASFDIAA' A
#
# COMPACT_ATOMS: atom_id res chain seq x y z
N MET A 1 -15.98 4.67 -8.30
CA MET A 1 -15.03 5.32 -7.38
C MET A 1 -14.88 4.53 -6.09
N THR A 2 -15.96 4.24 -5.34
CA THR A 2 -15.93 3.50 -4.05
C THR A 2 -15.10 2.21 -4.01
N GLY A 3 -15.13 1.40 -5.09
CA GLY A 3 -14.31 0.18 -5.16
C GLY A 3 -12.80 0.44 -5.30
N PHE A 4 -12.40 1.55 -5.92
CA PHE A 4 -10.99 1.96 -6.01
C PHE A 4 -10.51 2.56 -4.68
N GLU A 5 -11.35 3.35 -4.01
CA GLU A 5 -11.06 3.90 -2.68
C GLU A 5 -10.89 2.78 -1.64
N ALA A 6 -11.79 1.79 -1.61
CA ALA A 6 -11.65 0.63 -0.74
C ALA A 6 -10.37 -0.19 -1.02
N LYS A 7 -9.95 -0.23 -2.29
CA LYS A 7 -8.71 -0.90 -2.69
C LYS A 7 -7.46 -0.11 -2.29
N LEU A 8 -7.51 1.23 -2.39
CA LEU A 8 -6.48 2.13 -1.89
C LEU A 8 -6.28 1.94 -0.38
N GLU A 9 -7.36 2.04 0.41
CA GLU A 9 -7.34 1.83 1.86
C GLU A 9 -6.70 0.49 2.21
N ARG A 10 -7.06 -0.57 1.49
CA ARG A 10 -6.48 -1.90 1.71
C ARG A 10 -4.97 -1.95 1.45
N PHE A 11 -4.46 -1.25 0.43
CA PHE A 11 -3.02 -1.18 0.18
C PHE A 11 -2.29 -0.41 1.28
N GLU A 12 -2.88 0.67 1.79
CA GLU A 12 -2.31 1.46 2.89
C GLU A 12 -2.27 0.67 4.21
N CYS A 13 -3.32 -0.08 4.51
CA CYS A 13 -3.35 -1.00 5.64
C CYS A 13 -2.27 -2.09 5.51
N LEU A 14 -2.18 -2.75 4.36
CA LEU A 14 -1.18 -3.81 4.14
C LEU A 14 0.27 -3.29 4.22
N ALA A 15 0.52 -2.06 3.76
CA ALA A 15 1.83 -1.42 3.92
C ALA A 15 2.19 -1.25 5.40
N THR A 16 1.25 -0.73 6.19
CA THR A 16 1.40 -0.51 7.64
C THR A 16 1.59 -1.84 8.39
N GLU A 17 0.80 -2.86 8.06
CA GLU A 17 0.94 -4.19 8.65
C GLU A 17 2.31 -4.81 8.37
N CYS A 18 2.85 -4.64 7.16
CA CYS A 18 4.19 -5.11 6.83
C CYS A 18 5.26 -4.43 7.69
N GLU A 19 5.14 -3.14 7.99
CA GLU A 19 6.07 -2.43 8.88
C GLU A 19 6.01 -2.98 10.31
N LEU A 20 4.80 -3.17 10.85
CA LEU A 20 4.60 -3.74 12.19
C LEU A 20 5.14 -5.16 12.32
N ILE A 21 5.01 -5.97 11.27
CA ILE A 21 5.59 -7.32 11.25
C ILE A 21 7.12 -7.24 11.17
N ALA A 22 7.67 -6.35 10.33
CA ALA A 22 9.11 -6.17 10.18
C ALA A 22 9.79 -5.76 11.49
N GLU A 23 9.12 -4.99 12.35
CA GLU A 23 9.61 -4.63 13.69
C GLU A 23 9.80 -5.83 14.63
N ARG A 24 9.03 -6.91 14.42
CA ARG A 24 9.02 -8.11 15.26
C ARG A 24 9.72 -9.31 14.61
N ALA A 25 10.04 -9.20 13.32
CA ALA A 25 10.63 -10.27 12.53
C ALA A 25 12.14 -10.43 12.83
N ASN A 26 12.66 -11.64 12.58
CA ASN A 26 14.10 -11.87 12.51
C ASN A 26 14.72 -11.08 11.33
N GLU A 27 16.05 -10.98 11.27
CA GLU A 27 16.71 -10.12 10.29
C GLU A 27 16.42 -10.50 8.82
N ASN A 28 16.29 -11.79 8.51
CA ASN A 28 15.97 -12.27 7.17
C ASN A 28 14.54 -11.90 6.76
N ASP A 29 13.58 -12.14 7.65
CA ASP A 29 12.17 -11.87 7.40
C ASP A 29 11.86 -10.37 7.46
N ARG A 30 12.60 -9.60 8.27
CA ARG A 30 12.45 -8.14 8.36
C ARG A 30 12.62 -7.48 6.99
N GLN A 31 13.64 -7.86 6.23
CA GLN A 31 13.86 -7.31 4.89
C GLN A 31 12.77 -7.73 3.90
N LEU A 32 12.23 -8.94 4.02
CA LEU A 32 11.09 -9.41 3.23
C LEU A 32 9.87 -8.51 3.46
N TYR A 33 9.50 -8.28 4.72
CA TYR A 33 8.34 -7.47 5.07
C TYR A 33 8.52 -5.99 4.70
N LEU A 34 9.72 -5.41 4.88
CA LEU A 34 9.99 -4.04 4.42
C LEU A 34 9.80 -3.89 2.91
N ARG A 35 10.28 -4.85 2.11
CA ARG A 35 10.08 -4.84 0.64
C ARG A 35 8.62 -5.00 0.26
N ALA A 36 7.89 -5.88 0.95
CA ALA A 36 6.46 -6.05 0.73
C ALA A 36 5.68 -4.76 1.07
N GLY A 37 6.00 -4.13 2.20
CA GLY A 37 5.41 -2.86 2.60
C GLY A 37 5.64 -1.76 1.57
N GLN A 38 6.87 -1.64 1.06
CA GLN A 38 7.18 -0.71 -0.01
C GLN A 38 6.35 -0.98 -1.27
N ARG A 39 6.20 -2.25 -1.66
CA ARG A 39 5.38 -2.62 -2.82
C ARG A 39 3.92 -2.20 -2.66
N TYR A 40 3.35 -2.31 -1.46
CA TYR A 40 1.99 -1.85 -1.19
C TYR A 40 1.87 -0.32 -1.21
N ARG A 41 2.89 0.42 -0.77
CA ARG A 41 2.91 1.89 -0.91
C ARG A 41 2.96 2.33 -2.37
N ASP A 42 3.72 1.65 -3.21
CA ASP A 42 3.77 1.93 -4.65
C ASP A 42 2.39 1.71 -5.27
N LEU A 43 1.72 0.59 -4.94
CA LEU A 43 0.36 0.32 -5.41
C LEU A 43 -0.67 1.33 -4.91
N ALA A 44 -0.55 1.80 -3.66
CA ALA A 44 -1.40 2.86 -3.12
C ALA A 44 -1.18 4.19 -3.87
N LYS A 45 0.07 4.52 -4.21
CA LYS A 45 0.39 5.70 -5.02
C LYS A 45 -0.25 5.61 -6.40
N ASP A 46 -0.06 4.51 -7.12
CA ASP A 46 -0.64 4.29 -8.44
C ASP A 46 -2.18 4.39 -8.39
N MET A 47 -2.81 3.87 -7.32
CA MET A 47 -4.25 3.96 -7.13
C MET A 47 -4.73 5.39 -6.89
N ARG A 48 -4.01 6.19 -6.11
CA ARG A 48 -4.33 7.62 -5.91
C ARG A 48 -4.24 8.39 -7.22
N GLU A 49 -3.21 8.13 -8.02
CA GLU A 49 -3.04 8.76 -9.34
C GLU A 49 -4.19 8.38 -10.29
N LEU A 50 -4.62 7.11 -10.28
CA LEU A 50 -5.77 6.66 -11.06
C LEU A 50 -7.07 7.33 -10.61
N ILE A 51 -7.35 7.37 -9.31
CA ILE A 51 -8.56 8.02 -8.77
C ILE A 51 -8.58 9.50 -9.17
N ALA A 52 -7.48 10.22 -8.97
CA ALA A 52 -7.37 11.63 -9.34
C ALA A 52 -7.57 11.86 -10.84
N SER A 53 -7.19 10.91 -11.70
CA SER A 53 -7.43 11.01 -13.15
C SER A 53 -8.92 11.00 -13.51
N PHE A 54 -9.77 10.35 -12.71
CA PHE A 54 -11.23 10.37 -12.91
C PHE A 54 -11.84 11.69 -12.44
N ASP A 55 -11.32 12.27 -11.35
CA ASP A 55 -11.80 13.56 -10.84
C ASP A 55 -11.51 14.71 -11.81
N ILE A 56 -10.38 14.66 -12.53
CA ILE A 56 -10.03 15.66 -13.57
C ILE A 56 -10.94 15.55 -14.80
N ALA A 57 -11.49 14.36 -15.06
CA ALA A 57 -12.32 14.09 -16.23
C ALA A 57 -13.83 14.30 -16.00
N ALA A 58 -14.24 14.62 -14.77
CA ALA A 58 -15.61 14.87 -14.35
C ALA A 58 -15.98 16.37 -14.39
#